data_AF-A0A496YNQ0-F1
#
_entry.id   AF-A0A496YNQ0-F1
#
_cell.length_a   1.000
_cell.length_b   1.000
_cell.length_c   1.000
_cell.angle_alpha   90.00
_cell.angle_beta   90.00
_cell.angle_gamma   90.00
#
_symmetry.space_group_name_H-M   'P 1'
#
loop_
_entity.id
_entity.type
_entity.pdbx_description
1 polymer ?
#
loop_
_entity_poly.entity_id
_entity_poly.type
_entity_poly.pdbx_seq_one_letter_code
_entity_poly.pdbx_strand_id
1 'polypeptide(L)'
;MGTISKAPNVQIILYPQYPEVRISGFLKGCKSAPSELIRMRQEGRILFFGIRHNGTVLGYVTAHDSPLANEIRAKEDLKQTGVFRELPLTEQADSKTIVLRELGRIHRRGWIQGKRISKRGVIGCNSSNAGGYTLEAELGILPNGFSEPDFLGWEVKQHTVSRFGSTAGRITLMTPEPTEGYYREEGAEAFVRRFGAPDRIGRADRLNFGGIHHVDRRCERTGLTMVIHGYDFEKKAITETGGGICLIADNQEIAAKWPFAGIIAHWNRKHGRAVYVPSMCRKENSARFYQYASIVRMGEGTDVLLLLDALLNGQVYYDPGIKLEDASTYPKLKRRSQFRIKSADISVLYKKMTSESVI
;
A
#
# COMPACT_ATOMS: atom_id res chain seq x y z
N MET A 1 18.69 4.56 33.10
CA MET A 1 18.32 5.10 31.77
C MET A 1 19.28 4.52 30.74
N GLY A 2 18.77 3.99 29.63
CA GLY A 2 19.62 3.45 28.55
C GLY A 2 20.08 4.53 27.57
N THR A 3 21.29 4.41 27.03
CA THR A 3 21.84 5.30 26.00
C THR A 3 21.60 4.73 24.61
N ILE A 4 21.15 5.56 23.66
CA ILE A 4 20.99 5.16 22.25
C ILE A 4 22.26 5.52 21.48
N SER A 5 22.81 4.57 20.72
CA SER A 5 23.96 4.77 19.85
C SER A 5 23.62 4.43 18.40
N LYS A 6 24.07 5.25 17.45
CA LYS A 6 23.87 4.97 16.03
C LYS A 6 24.74 3.80 15.61
N ALA A 7 24.17 2.87 14.83
CA ALA A 7 24.91 1.80 14.16
C ALA A 7 24.95 2.08 12.65
N PRO A 8 25.84 2.99 12.19
CA PRO A 8 25.76 3.61 10.85
C PRO A 8 26.07 2.65 9.70
N ASN A 9 26.67 1.49 9.98
CA ASN A 9 27.06 0.52 8.97
C ASN A 9 26.19 -0.75 9.00
N VAL A 10 25.08 -0.75 9.73
CA VAL A 10 24.12 -1.87 9.72
C VAL A 10 23.53 -2.02 8.33
N GLN A 11 23.56 -3.24 7.82
CA GLN A 11 22.98 -3.58 6.52
C GLN A 11 22.42 -5.00 6.54
N ILE A 12 21.48 -5.23 5.63
CA ILE A 12 20.94 -6.55 5.34
C ILE A 12 21.60 -7.02 4.05
N ILE A 13 22.26 -8.18 4.10
CA ILE A 13 23.00 -8.75 2.96
C ILE A 13 22.32 -10.05 2.57
N LEU A 14 21.89 -10.12 1.31
CA LEU A 14 21.49 -11.37 0.66
C LEU A 14 22.76 -12.05 0.15
N TYR A 15 22.98 -13.30 0.54
CA TYR A 15 24.10 -14.09 0.01
C TYR A 15 23.57 -14.98 -1.11
N PRO A 16 23.86 -14.75 -2.40
CA PRO A 16 23.25 -15.53 -3.48
C PRO A 16 23.52 -17.04 -3.43
N GLN A 17 24.60 -17.42 -2.73
CA GLN A 17 25.02 -18.82 -2.54
C GLN A 17 24.23 -19.57 -1.46
N TYR A 18 23.45 -18.86 -0.64
CA TYR A 18 22.64 -19.42 0.44
C TYR A 18 21.23 -18.81 0.39
N PRO A 19 20.14 -19.56 0.57
CA PRO A 19 18.79 -19.00 0.58
C PRO A 19 18.50 -18.26 1.91
N GLU A 20 19.42 -17.40 2.34
CA GLU A 20 19.34 -16.68 3.61
C GLU A 20 19.77 -15.22 3.49
N VAL A 21 19.18 -14.43 4.37
CA VAL A 21 19.42 -12.99 4.49
C VAL A 21 20.08 -12.77 5.85
N ARG A 22 21.27 -12.14 5.87
CA ARG A 22 22.01 -11.88 7.10
C ARG A 22 22.06 -10.39 7.43
N ILE A 23 22.01 -10.08 8.71
CA ILE A 23 22.29 -8.74 9.21
C ILE A 23 23.80 -8.63 9.46
N SER A 24 24.43 -7.58 8.92
CA SER A 24 25.86 -7.32 9.04
C SER A 24 26.14 -5.88 9.44
N GLY A 25 27.36 -5.62 9.91
CA GLY A 25 27.84 -4.27 10.25
C GLY A 25 27.30 -3.68 11.57
N PHE A 26 26.61 -4.48 12.39
CA PHE A 26 25.97 -4.06 13.65
C PHE A 26 26.92 -3.35 14.64
N LEU A 27 28.18 -3.77 14.70
CA LEU A 27 29.18 -3.20 15.59
C LEU A 27 30.02 -2.10 14.92
N LYS A 28 30.04 -2.04 13.59
CA LYS A 28 30.99 -1.21 12.85
C LYS A 28 30.58 0.27 12.95
N GLY A 29 31.42 1.07 13.60
CA GLY A 29 31.18 2.51 13.80
C GLY A 29 30.11 2.85 14.83
N CYS A 30 29.62 1.88 15.60
CA CYS A 30 28.70 2.12 16.70
C CYS A 30 29.49 2.44 17.97
N LYS A 31 29.32 3.64 18.53
CA LYS A 31 30.13 4.15 19.66
C LYS A 31 29.91 3.35 20.95
N SER A 32 28.69 2.89 21.18
CA SER A 32 28.31 2.11 22.37
C SER A 32 27.67 0.79 21.93
N ALA A 33 28.41 0.03 21.13
CA ALA A 33 27.94 -1.23 20.59
C ALA A 33 27.93 -2.32 21.67
N PRO A 34 26.96 -3.26 21.67
CA PRO A 34 26.93 -4.41 22.58
C PRO A 34 27.96 -5.47 22.12
N SER A 35 29.23 -5.08 22.05
CA SER A 35 30.30 -5.87 21.43
C SER A 35 30.54 -7.17 22.17
N GLU A 36 30.47 -7.16 23.50
CA GLU A 36 30.68 -8.34 24.34
C GLU A 36 29.64 -9.43 24.05
N LEU A 37 28.37 -9.04 23.90
CA LEU A 37 27.28 -9.97 23.64
C LEU A 37 27.24 -10.47 22.19
N ILE A 38 27.74 -9.68 21.22
CA ILE A 38 27.65 -10.01 19.80
C ILE A 38 28.92 -10.68 19.25
N ARG A 39 30.12 -10.24 19.67
CA ARG A 39 31.39 -10.78 19.14
C ARG A 39 31.63 -12.21 19.60
N MET A 40 31.26 -12.53 20.82
CA MET A 40 31.39 -13.90 21.34
C MET A 40 30.40 -14.83 20.62
N ARG A 41 30.82 -16.06 20.30
CA ARG A 41 29.89 -17.09 19.83
C ARG A 41 29.14 -17.67 21.03
N GLN A 42 28.19 -16.89 21.53
CA GLN A 42 27.34 -17.25 22.66
C GLN A 42 25.95 -17.60 22.16
N GLU A 43 25.53 -18.84 22.42
CA GLU A 43 24.20 -19.34 22.07
C GLU A 43 23.13 -18.74 23.00
N GLY A 44 21.89 -18.66 22.53
CA GLY A 44 20.74 -18.31 23.35
C GLY A 44 20.54 -16.81 23.63
N ARG A 45 21.44 -15.92 23.19
CA ARG A 45 21.22 -14.46 23.26
C ARG A 45 19.98 -14.03 22.48
N ILE A 46 19.31 -12.98 22.93
CA ILE A 46 18.11 -12.45 22.28
C ILE A 46 18.39 -11.04 21.77
N LEU A 47 18.09 -10.81 20.48
CA LEU A 47 18.11 -9.50 19.84
C LEU A 47 16.68 -9.02 19.63
N PHE A 48 16.34 -7.90 20.27
CA PHE A 48 15.08 -7.20 20.12
C PHE A 48 15.20 -6.15 19.04
N PHE A 49 14.15 -6.03 18.22
CA PHE A 49 13.97 -4.94 17.28
C PHE A 49 12.72 -4.15 17.67
N GLY A 50 12.88 -2.86 17.94
CA GLY A 50 11.78 -1.92 18.16
C GLY A 50 11.71 -0.92 17.02
N ILE A 51 10.54 -0.75 16.40
CA ILE A 51 10.34 0.21 15.30
C ILE A 51 9.62 1.43 15.86
N ARG A 52 10.24 2.61 15.78
CA ARG A 52 9.61 3.88 16.13
C ARG A 52 8.68 4.35 15.02
N HIS A 53 7.71 5.21 15.35
CA HIS A 53 6.78 5.81 14.39
C HIS A 53 7.45 6.52 13.21
N ASN A 54 8.65 7.08 13.41
CA ASN A 54 9.43 7.71 12.34
C ASN A 54 10.26 6.73 11.49
N GLY A 55 9.99 5.43 11.59
CA GLY A 55 10.69 4.36 10.88
C GLY A 55 12.09 4.03 11.43
N THR A 56 12.54 4.70 12.50
CA THR A 56 13.84 4.37 13.12
C THR A 56 13.76 3.03 13.82
N VAL A 57 14.66 2.12 13.46
CA VAL A 57 14.80 0.81 14.11
C VAL A 57 15.80 0.90 15.27
N LEU A 58 15.36 0.48 16.45
CA LEU A 58 16.20 0.28 17.63
C LEU A 58 16.53 -1.21 17.75
N GLY A 59 17.81 -1.52 17.94
CA GLY A 59 18.27 -2.86 18.29
C GLY A 59 18.70 -2.91 19.76
N TYR A 60 18.31 -3.95 20.48
CA TYR A 60 18.76 -4.20 21.84
C TYR A 60 19.12 -5.68 22.01
N VAL A 61 20.33 -5.97 22.48
CA VAL A 61 20.78 -7.34 22.73
C VAL A 61 20.85 -7.58 24.22
N THR A 62 20.36 -8.75 24.64
CA THR A 62 20.50 -9.22 26.01
C THR A 62 21.21 -10.58 26.04
N ALA A 63 21.94 -10.83 27.13
CA ALA A 63 22.61 -12.09 27.37
C ALA A 63 21.60 -13.22 27.53
N HIS A 64 22.05 -14.45 27.30
CA HIS A 64 21.20 -15.64 27.37
C HIS A 64 20.59 -15.90 28.76
N ASP A 65 21.20 -15.41 29.82
CA ASP A 65 20.91 -15.67 31.24
C ASP A 65 20.30 -14.44 31.92
N SER A 66 20.00 -13.38 31.16
CA SER A 66 19.42 -12.18 31.73
C SER A 66 17.98 -12.43 32.21
N PRO A 67 17.51 -11.70 33.23
CA PRO A 67 16.10 -11.76 33.65
C PRO A 67 15.12 -11.54 32.49
N LEU A 68 15.46 -10.62 31.59
CA LEU A 68 14.67 -10.34 30.39
C LEU A 68 14.64 -11.53 29.42
N ALA A 69 15.77 -12.20 29.20
CA ALA A 69 15.80 -13.39 28.34
C ALA A 69 14.94 -14.51 28.91
N ASN A 70 14.99 -14.73 30.21
CA ASN A 70 14.17 -15.72 30.90
C ASN A 70 12.68 -15.38 30.81
N GLU A 71 12.30 -14.11 31.01
CA GLU A 71 10.92 -13.65 30.86
C GLU A 71 10.39 -13.92 29.44
N ILE A 72 11.16 -13.58 28.40
CA ILE A 72 10.74 -13.80 27.02
C ILE A 72 10.62 -15.27 26.67
N ARG A 73 11.52 -16.13 27.18
CA ARG A 73 11.45 -17.57 26.94
C ARG A 73 10.27 -18.23 27.66
N ALA A 74 9.85 -17.70 28.80
CA ALA A 74 8.68 -18.17 29.53
C ALA A 74 7.35 -17.81 28.85
N LYS A 75 7.35 -16.95 27.82
CA LYS A 75 6.15 -16.66 27.02
C LYS A 75 5.96 -17.75 25.96
N GLU A 76 4.96 -18.60 26.16
CA GLU A 76 4.67 -19.74 25.28
C GLU A 76 3.91 -19.33 23.99
N ASP A 77 3.16 -18.22 24.02
CA ASP A 77 2.22 -17.84 22.94
C ASP A 77 2.67 -16.67 22.06
N LEU A 78 3.99 -16.45 21.90
CA LEU A 78 4.47 -15.41 20.98
C LEU A 78 4.29 -15.85 19.54
N LYS A 79 3.49 -15.11 18.77
CA LYS A 79 3.33 -15.33 17.33
C LYS A 79 4.69 -15.27 16.64
N GLN A 80 5.05 -16.35 15.94
CA GLN A 80 6.30 -16.45 15.19
C GLN A 80 6.10 -16.10 13.71
N THR A 81 6.95 -15.22 13.18
CA THR A 81 7.02 -14.84 11.76
C THR A 81 8.46 -15.00 11.28
N GLY A 82 8.76 -16.09 10.55
CA GLY A 82 10.12 -16.45 10.16
C GLY A 82 10.99 -16.76 11.39
N VAL A 83 12.11 -16.04 11.54
CA VAL A 83 13.01 -16.13 12.71
C VAL A 83 12.60 -15.18 13.86
N PHE A 84 11.57 -14.36 13.66
CA PHE A 84 11.13 -13.37 14.66
C PHE A 84 9.97 -13.90 15.49
N ARG A 85 9.97 -13.57 16.79
CA ARG A 85 8.82 -13.70 17.68
C ARG A 85 8.25 -12.31 17.96
N GLU A 86 6.97 -12.12 17.69
CA GLU A 86 6.29 -10.84 17.84
C GLU A 86 5.91 -10.62 19.31
N LEU A 87 6.46 -9.56 19.90
CA LEU A 87 6.08 -9.10 21.23
C LEU A 87 4.97 -8.05 21.09
N PRO A 88 3.72 -8.36 21.49
CA PRO A 88 2.65 -7.38 21.43
C PRO A 88 2.99 -6.26 22.42
N LEU A 89 3.22 -5.06 21.90
CA LEU A 89 3.09 -3.86 22.71
C LEU A 89 1.59 -3.75 23.04
N THR A 90 1.27 -3.53 24.30
CA THR A 90 -0.10 -3.48 24.87
C THR A 90 -1.06 -2.58 24.09
N GLU A 91 -0.57 -1.72 23.20
CA GLU A 91 -1.32 -0.83 22.30
C GLU A 91 -1.92 -1.50 21.04
N GLN A 92 -1.45 -2.68 20.60
CA GLN A 92 -1.94 -3.27 19.33
C GLN A 92 -3.36 -3.86 19.41
N ALA A 93 -3.77 -4.35 20.58
CA ALA A 93 -5.15 -4.78 20.81
C ALA A 93 -6.12 -3.58 20.85
N ASP A 94 -5.60 -2.36 21.11
CA ASP A 94 -6.41 -1.15 21.20
C ASP A 94 -6.65 -0.50 19.83
N SER A 95 -5.67 -0.50 18.91
CA SER A 95 -5.83 0.23 17.63
C SER A 95 -6.97 -0.30 16.75
N LYS A 96 -7.13 -1.63 16.63
CA LYS A 96 -8.28 -2.24 15.93
C LYS A 96 -9.60 -1.82 16.57
N THR A 97 -9.66 -1.89 17.90
CA THR A 97 -10.85 -1.54 18.69
C THR A 97 -11.21 -0.07 18.51
N ILE A 98 -10.23 0.84 18.53
CA ILE A 98 -10.42 2.27 18.27
C ILE A 98 -10.92 2.50 16.84
N VAL A 99 -10.35 1.84 15.83
CA VAL A 99 -10.82 1.93 14.43
C VAL A 99 -12.29 1.51 14.35
N LEU A 100 -12.66 0.35 14.90
CA LEU A 100 -14.05 -0.13 14.89
C LEU A 100 -15.00 0.81 15.64
N ARG A 101 -14.56 1.41 16.75
CA ARG A 101 -15.35 2.39 17.52
C ARG A 101 -15.59 3.68 16.76
N GLU A 102 -14.57 4.23 16.12
CA GLU A 102 -14.70 5.45 15.32
C GLU A 102 -15.55 5.21 14.07
N LEU A 103 -15.37 4.07 13.39
CA LEU A 103 -16.24 3.68 12.29
C LEU A 103 -17.69 3.46 12.75
N GLY A 104 -17.89 2.95 13.97
CA GLY A 104 -19.20 2.80 14.59
C GLY A 104 -19.87 4.14 14.87
N ARG A 105 -19.12 5.12 15.41
CA ARG A 105 -19.57 6.50 15.57
C ARG A 105 -20.01 7.08 14.21
N ILE A 106 -19.22 6.89 13.16
CA ILE A 106 -19.50 7.40 11.82
C ILE A 106 -20.74 6.73 11.22
N HIS A 107 -20.86 5.41 11.33
CA HIS A 107 -22.02 4.65 10.89
C HIS A 107 -23.31 5.16 11.53
N ARG A 108 -23.31 5.38 12.86
CA ARG A 108 -24.47 5.87 13.63
C ARG A 108 -24.94 7.26 13.21
N ARG A 109 -24.10 8.07 12.54
CA ARG A 109 -24.53 9.38 11.99
C ARG A 109 -25.44 9.25 10.77
N GLY A 110 -25.55 8.07 10.16
CA GLY A 110 -26.38 7.87 8.97
C GLY A 110 -25.82 8.57 7.74
N TRP A 111 -26.65 9.36 7.07
CA TRP A 111 -26.27 10.07 5.84
C TRP A 111 -25.50 11.35 6.14
N ILE A 112 -24.20 11.34 5.82
CA ILE A 112 -23.30 12.48 6.02
C ILE A 112 -23.12 13.22 4.69
N GLN A 113 -23.34 14.53 4.69
CA GLN A 113 -23.07 15.36 3.51
C GLN A 113 -21.57 15.31 3.16
N GLY A 114 -21.28 15.19 1.87
CA GLY A 114 -19.94 15.08 1.33
C GLY A 114 -19.07 16.26 1.74
N LYS A 115 -17.89 15.96 2.29
CA LYS A 115 -16.94 16.96 2.79
C LYS A 115 -15.50 16.47 2.65
N ARG A 116 -14.55 17.39 2.80
CA ARG A 116 -13.12 17.09 2.85
C ARG A 116 -12.39 18.07 3.77
N ILE A 117 -11.26 17.65 4.31
CA ILE A 117 -10.35 18.56 5.02
C ILE A 117 -9.58 19.41 4.01
N SER A 118 -9.44 20.70 4.31
CA SER A 118 -8.64 21.67 3.56
C SER A 118 -7.80 22.50 4.52
N LYS A 119 -6.87 23.32 4.00
CA LYS A 119 -6.09 24.28 4.80
C LYS A 119 -6.95 25.27 5.59
N ARG A 120 -8.19 25.51 5.18
CA ARG A 120 -9.16 26.44 5.81
C ARG A 120 -10.15 25.73 6.74
N GLY A 121 -9.93 24.46 7.05
CA GLY A 121 -10.87 23.60 7.76
C GLY A 121 -11.68 22.70 6.82
N VAL A 122 -12.78 22.16 7.34
CA VAL A 122 -13.65 21.21 6.64
C VAL A 122 -14.56 21.95 5.67
N ILE A 123 -14.53 21.57 4.39
CA ILE A 123 -15.35 22.18 3.33
C ILE A 123 -16.21 21.13 2.63
N GLY A 124 -17.35 21.56 2.09
CA GLY A 124 -18.24 20.70 1.30
C GLY A 124 -17.55 20.13 0.06
N CYS A 125 -17.86 18.87 -0.28
CA CYS A 125 -17.25 18.15 -1.39
C CYS A 125 -18.27 17.29 -2.14
N ASN A 126 -18.55 17.66 -3.40
CA ASN A 126 -19.52 16.97 -4.26
C ASN A 126 -18.86 16.15 -5.38
N SER A 127 -17.54 15.94 -5.32
CA SER A 127 -16.82 15.12 -6.29
C SER A 127 -17.22 13.65 -6.19
N SER A 128 -16.97 12.88 -7.25
CA SER A 128 -17.27 11.44 -7.29
C SER A 128 -16.46 10.60 -6.31
N ASN A 129 -15.33 11.12 -5.82
CA ASN A 129 -14.49 10.51 -4.79
C ASN A 129 -14.71 11.09 -3.39
N ALA A 130 -15.74 11.91 -3.18
CA ALA A 130 -15.98 12.55 -1.89
C ALA A 130 -16.36 11.56 -0.77
N GLY A 131 -16.71 10.31 -1.07
CA GLY A 131 -16.92 9.28 -0.06
C GLY A 131 -15.67 9.02 0.78
N GLY A 132 -14.52 8.78 0.14
CA GLY A 132 -13.24 8.63 0.84
C GLY A 132 -12.86 9.88 1.64
N TYR A 133 -12.94 11.05 1.03
CA TYR A 133 -12.63 12.31 1.72
C TYR A 133 -13.55 12.61 2.91
N THR A 134 -14.81 12.19 2.83
CA THR A 134 -15.77 12.36 3.93
C THR A 134 -15.39 11.44 5.08
N LEU A 135 -15.02 10.19 4.80
CA LEU A 135 -14.55 9.24 5.80
C LEU A 135 -13.26 9.73 6.48
N GLU A 136 -12.28 10.18 5.69
CA GLU A 136 -11.03 10.77 6.19
C GLU A 136 -11.32 11.98 7.08
N ALA A 137 -12.22 12.87 6.64
CA ALA A 137 -12.59 14.05 7.42
C ALA A 137 -13.32 13.70 8.73
N GLU A 138 -14.10 12.62 8.76
CA GLU A 138 -14.74 12.14 9.97
C GLU A 138 -13.76 11.49 10.95
N LEU A 139 -12.70 10.84 10.45
CA LEU A 139 -11.63 10.24 11.26
C LEU A 139 -10.54 11.24 11.67
N GLY A 140 -10.61 12.49 11.20
CA GLY A 140 -9.60 13.51 11.47
C GLY A 140 -8.28 13.28 10.74
N ILE A 141 -8.30 12.49 9.65
CA ILE A 141 -7.11 12.16 8.86
C ILE A 141 -6.79 13.36 7.97
N LEU A 142 -5.68 14.04 8.28
CA LEU A 142 -5.23 15.18 7.48
C LEU A 142 -4.72 14.69 6.12
N PRO A 143 -4.96 15.45 5.02
CA PRO A 143 -4.40 15.12 3.71
C PRO A 143 -2.87 15.20 3.76
N ASN A 144 -2.21 14.07 3.95
CA ASN A 144 -0.76 13.99 3.99
C ASN A 144 -0.26 13.40 2.67
N GLY A 145 0.76 14.04 2.07
CA GLY A 145 1.45 13.53 0.89
C GLY A 145 2.41 12.36 1.18
N PHE A 146 2.41 11.84 2.41
CA PHE A 146 3.31 10.80 2.88
C PHE A 146 2.71 9.41 2.70
N SER A 147 3.56 8.39 2.57
CA SER A 147 3.15 7.01 2.31
C SER A 147 2.90 6.19 3.58
N GLU A 148 2.44 6.83 4.65
CA GLU A 148 2.14 6.15 5.93
C GLU A 148 0.67 5.69 5.98
N PRO A 149 0.32 4.68 6.80
CA PRO A 149 -1.07 4.29 7.03
C PRO A 149 -1.92 5.43 7.60
N ASP A 150 -3.17 5.49 7.18
CA ASP A 150 -4.03 6.67 7.40
C ASP A 150 -4.44 6.88 8.87
N PHE A 151 -4.76 5.81 9.62
CA PHE A 151 -5.31 5.92 10.97
C PHE A 151 -4.81 4.81 11.90
N LEU A 152 -4.01 5.17 12.90
CA LEU A 152 -3.48 4.22 13.92
C LEU A 152 -2.80 2.98 13.33
N GLY A 153 -2.08 3.14 12.22
CA GLY A 153 -1.40 2.05 11.51
C GLY A 153 -2.29 1.25 10.54
N TRP A 154 -3.53 1.67 10.32
CA TRP A 154 -4.44 1.11 9.32
C TRP A 154 -4.60 2.04 8.11
N GLU A 155 -4.42 1.51 6.91
CA GLU A 155 -4.90 2.17 5.68
C GLU A 155 -6.42 2.08 5.62
N VAL A 156 -7.10 3.22 5.44
CA VAL A 156 -8.56 3.29 5.46
C VAL A 156 -9.07 3.46 4.02
N LYS A 157 -9.70 2.43 3.47
CA LYS A 157 -10.21 2.46 2.09
C LYS A 157 -11.73 2.42 2.03
N GLN A 158 -12.32 3.56 1.72
CA GLN A 158 -13.72 3.63 1.32
C GLN A 158 -13.93 3.02 -0.07
N HIS A 159 -15.02 2.27 -0.24
CA HIS A 159 -15.49 1.85 -1.56
C HIS A 159 -17.01 1.90 -1.66
N THR A 160 -17.52 2.29 -2.83
CA THR A 160 -18.95 2.50 -3.05
C THR A 160 -19.65 1.18 -3.38
N VAL A 161 -20.77 0.91 -2.72
CA VAL A 161 -21.64 -0.24 -2.96
C VAL A 161 -23.08 0.21 -3.24
N SER A 162 -23.83 -0.57 -4.00
CA SER A 162 -25.27 -0.33 -4.25
C SER A 162 -26.14 -0.66 -3.05
N ARG A 163 -25.73 -1.67 -2.26
CA ARG A 163 -26.34 -2.08 -0.99
C ARG A 163 -25.25 -2.64 -0.08
N PHE A 164 -25.44 -2.52 1.23
CA PHE A 164 -24.55 -3.17 2.20
C PHE A 164 -24.58 -4.69 2.03
N GLY A 165 -23.43 -5.34 2.29
CA GLY A 165 -23.22 -6.77 2.01
C GLY A 165 -22.84 -7.10 0.55
N SER A 166 -22.94 -6.14 -0.38
CA SER A 166 -22.47 -6.35 -1.75
C SER A 166 -20.94 -6.37 -1.82
N THR A 167 -20.39 -7.41 -2.45
CA THR A 167 -18.97 -7.50 -2.83
C THR A 167 -18.73 -7.08 -4.27
N ALA A 168 -19.76 -6.55 -4.95
CA ALA A 168 -19.63 -6.02 -6.29
C ALA A 168 -18.86 -4.69 -6.29
N GLY A 169 -18.12 -4.46 -7.37
CA GLY A 169 -17.37 -3.23 -7.59
C GLY A 169 -15.86 -3.42 -7.47
N ARG A 170 -15.14 -2.32 -7.68
CA ARG A 170 -13.68 -2.29 -7.77
C ARG A 170 -13.11 -1.37 -6.71
N ILE A 171 -12.00 -1.77 -6.12
CA ILE A 171 -11.26 -1.02 -5.11
C ILE A 171 -9.96 -0.54 -5.75
N THR A 172 -9.64 0.73 -5.53
CA THR A 172 -8.31 1.25 -5.89
C THR A 172 -7.35 0.91 -4.76
N LEU A 173 -6.33 0.14 -5.07
CA LEU A 173 -5.32 -0.28 -4.10
C LEU A 173 -4.28 0.83 -3.92
N MET A 174 -3.68 1.26 -5.02
CA MET A 174 -2.65 2.28 -5.01
C MET A 174 -2.59 3.02 -6.35
N THR A 175 -1.95 4.18 -6.32
CA THR A 175 -1.80 5.02 -7.52
C THR A 175 -0.36 5.50 -7.76
N PRO A 176 0.63 4.60 -7.82
CA PRO A 176 2.00 4.99 -8.12
C PRO A 176 2.11 5.42 -9.59
N GLU A 177 2.86 6.48 -9.84
CA GLU A 177 3.22 6.89 -11.20
C GLU A 177 4.45 6.09 -11.67
N PRO A 178 4.56 5.75 -12.97
CA PRO A 178 5.76 5.12 -13.51
C PRO A 178 6.97 6.04 -13.32
N THR A 179 8.12 5.45 -12.98
CA THR A 179 9.36 6.20 -12.74
C THR A 179 10.45 5.91 -13.76
N GLU A 180 10.18 5.03 -14.74
CA GLU A 180 11.08 4.65 -15.83
C GLU A 180 10.28 4.45 -17.14
N GLY A 181 11.01 4.34 -18.27
CA GLY A 181 10.45 4.18 -19.62
C GLY A 181 10.03 5.51 -20.27
N TYR A 182 9.44 5.43 -21.46
CA TYR A 182 9.02 6.60 -22.25
C TYR A 182 8.18 7.60 -21.44
N TYR A 183 7.29 7.10 -20.57
CA TYR A 183 6.50 7.92 -19.64
C TYR A 183 7.35 8.88 -18.79
N ARG A 184 8.48 8.39 -18.28
CA ARG A 184 9.38 9.17 -17.43
C ARG A 184 10.28 10.10 -18.23
N GLU A 185 10.80 9.59 -19.35
CA GLU A 185 11.81 10.24 -20.20
C GLU A 185 11.21 11.43 -20.95
N GLU A 186 10.11 11.21 -21.67
CA GLU A 186 9.43 12.24 -22.48
C GLU A 186 8.30 12.94 -21.72
N GLY A 187 7.91 12.36 -20.59
CA GLY A 187 6.86 12.89 -19.73
C GLY A 187 5.45 12.42 -20.11
N ALA A 188 4.56 12.60 -19.15
CA ALA A 188 3.19 12.09 -19.19
C ALA A 188 2.33 12.66 -20.32
N GLU A 189 2.60 13.89 -20.79
CA GLU A 189 1.89 14.47 -21.93
C GLU A 189 2.27 13.75 -23.23
N ALA A 190 3.57 13.66 -23.53
CA ALA A 190 4.09 12.96 -24.70
C ALA A 190 3.62 11.50 -24.72
N PHE A 191 3.57 10.85 -23.55
CA PHE A 191 3.03 9.51 -23.39
C PHE A 191 1.56 9.41 -23.82
N VAL A 192 0.69 10.34 -23.41
CA VAL A 192 -0.73 10.34 -23.83
C VAL A 192 -0.87 10.63 -25.31
N ARG A 193 -0.03 11.49 -25.89
CA ARG A 193 -0.05 11.75 -27.34
C ARG A 193 0.35 10.52 -28.15
N ARG A 194 1.29 9.73 -27.64
CA ARG A 194 1.80 8.54 -28.32
C ARG A 194 0.91 7.31 -28.17
N PHE A 195 0.44 7.03 -26.94
CA PHE A 195 -0.27 5.79 -26.62
C PHE A 195 -1.75 5.99 -26.27
N GLY A 196 -2.21 7.24 -26.18
CA GLY A 196 -3.61 7.58 -25.96
C GLY A 196 -4.41 7.65 -27.25
N ALA A 197 -5.72 7.89 -27.10
CA ALA A 197 -6.65 8.04 -28.21
C ALA A 197 -7.64 9.18 -27.94
N PRO A 198 -8.27 9.76 -28.98
CA PRO A 198 -9.34 10.74 -28.82
C PRO A 198 -10.48 10.27 -27.91
N ASP A 199 -11.18 11.22 -27.27
CA ASP A 199 -12.31 10.93 -26.40
C ASP A 199 -13.47 10.24 -27.15
N ARG A 200 -13.83 9.04 -26.71
CA ARG A 200 -14.85 8.20 -27.35
C ARG A 200 -16.28 8.75 -27.27
N ILE A 201 -16.56 9.66 -26.33
CA ILE A 201 -17.89 10.27 -26.19
C ILE A 201 -17.92 11.69 -26.77
N GLY A 202 -16.96 12.01 -27.64
CA GLY A 202 -16.97 13.21 -28.47
C GLY A 202 -16.61 14.49 -27.73
N ARG A 203 -15.95 14.42 -26.57
CA ARG A 203 -15.43 15.65 -25.96
C ARG A 203 -14.32 16.23 -26.83
N ALA A 204 -14.55 17.46 -27.30
CA ALA A 204 -13.61 18.17 -28.14
C ALA A 204 -12.24 18.33 -27.48
N ASP A 205 -11.20 18.30 -28.30
CA ASP A 205 -9.80 18.57 -27.95
C ASP A 205 -9.29 17.81 -26.71
N ARG A 206 -9.67 16.52 -26.61
CA ARG A 206 -9.31 15.66 -25.49
C ARG A 206 -8.73 14.33 -25.95
N LEU A 207 -7.54 14.01 -25.43
CA LEU A 207 -6.92 12.70 -25.53
C LEU A 207 -7.04 11.95 -24.20
N ASN A 208 -7.22 10.64 -24.27
CA ASN A 208 -7.30 9.77 -23.11
C ASN A 208 -6.37 8.57 -23.29
N PHE A 209 -5.58 8.27 -22.27
CA PHE A 209 -4.92 6.99 -22.11
C PHE A 209 -5.68 6.19 -21.04
N GLY A 210 -6.37 5.14 -21.48
CA GLY A 210 -7.22 4.33 -20.63
C GLY A 210 -7.61 3.00 -21.28
N GLY A 211 -7.93 2.04 -20.43
CA GLY A 211 -8.12 0.64 -20.79
C GLY A 211 -7.64 -0.22 -19.62
N ILE A 212 -8.24 -1.38 -19.40
CA ILE A 212 -7.76 -2.29 -18.36
C ILE A 212 -6.59 -3.08 -18.94
N HIS A 213 -5.47 -3.10 -18.22
CA HIS A 213 -4.31 -3.90 -18.54
C HIS A 213 -4.18 -5.03 -17.51
N HIS A 214 -4.24 -6.26 -18.02
CA HIS A 214 -3.90 -7.48 -17.28
C HIS A 214 -2.50 -7.94 -17.71
N VAL A 215 -1.83 -8.69 -16.84
CA VAL A 215 -0.52 -9.27 -17.16
C VAL A 215 -0.65 -10.19 -18.37
N ASP A 216 0.32 -10.09 -19.28
CA ASP A 216 0.47 -10.89 -20.50
C ASP A 216 -0.73 -10.84 -21.45
N ARG A 217 -1.56 -9.80 -21.33
CA ARG A 217 -2.66 -9.52 -22.27
C ARG A 217 -2.48 -8.15 -22.89
N ARG A 218 -2.37 -8.13 -24.21
CA ARG A 218 -2.32 -6.89 -24.98
C ARG A 218 -3.63 -6.13 -24.82
N CYS A 219 -3.55 -4.87 -24.40
CA CYS A 219 -4.71 -3.98 -24.33
C CYS A 219 -4.94 -3.36 -25.71
N GLU A 220 -5.96 -3.82 -26.44
CA GLU A 220 -6.27 -3.33 -27.80
C GLU A 220 -6.37 -1.81 -27.90
N ARG A 221 -6.87 -1.17 -26.84
CA ARG A 221 -7.09 0.28 -26.80
C ARG A 221 -5.82 1.12 -26.84
N THR A 222 -4.72 0.57 -26.31
CA THR A 222 -3.46 1.30 -26.15
C THR A 222 -2.33 0.66 -26.94
N GLY A 223 -2.52 -0.59 -27.41
CA GLY A 223 -1.49 -1.39 -28.04
C GLY A 223 -0.38 -1.83 -27.09
N LEU A 224 -0.58 -1.72 -25.78
CA LEU A 224 0.42 -2.06 -24.77
C LEU A 224 0.04 -3.34 -24.03
N THR A 225 1.05 -4.15 -23.73
CA THR A 225 0.95 -5.35 -22.88
C THR A 225 1.58 -5.07 -21.54
N MET A 226 0.89 -5.39 -20.44
CA MET A 226 1.49 -5.31 -19.11
C MET A 226 2.26 -6.60 -18.83
N VAL A 227 3.50 -6.49 -18.37
CA VAL A 227 4.36 -7.64 -18.03
C VAL A 227 5.01 -7.41 -16.67
N ILE A 228 5.43 -8.49 -16.02
CA ILE A 228 6.24 -8.44 -14.79
C ILE A 228 7.65 -8.90 -15.14
N HIS A 229 8.57 -7.96 -15.34
CA HIS A 229 9.95 -8.25 -15.71
C HIS A 229 10.80 -8.50 -14.45
N GLY A 230 11.64 -9.54 -14.46
CA GLY A 230 12.54 -9.84 -13.35
C GLY A 230 11.91 -10.56 -12.15
N TYR A 231 10.80 -11.28 -12.37
CA TYR A 231 10.14 -12.13 -11.36
C TYR A 231 9.97 -13.55 -11.90
N ASP A 232 10.44 -14.55 -11.15
CA ASP A 232 10.28 -15.97 -11.44
C ASP A 232 9.01 -16.48 -10.76
N PHE A 233 8.05 -16.90 -11.58
CA PHE A 233 6.72 -17.31 -11.15
C PHE A 233 6.73 -18.62 -10.37
N GLU A 234 7.52 -19.61 -10.83
CA GLU A 234 7.61 -20.93 -10.20
C GLU A 234 8.27 -20.81 -8.83
N LYS A 235 9.33 -20.00 -8.72
CA LYS A 235 10.05 -19.78 -7.46
C LYS A 235 9.41 -18.72 -6.57
N LYS A 236 8.42 -17.99 -7.07
CA LYS A 236 7.80 -16.82 -6.41
C LYS A 236 8.85 -15.82 -5.90
N ALA A 237 9.84 -15.53 -6.75
CA ALA A 237 11.02 -14.78 -6.35
C ALA A 237 11.36 -13.68 -7.36
N ILE A 238 11.75 -12.51 -6.85
CA ILE A 238 12.35 -11.46 -7.68
C ILE A 238 13.76 -11.91 -8.03
N THR A 239 14.02 -12.14 -9.31
CA THR A 239 15.31 -12.63 -9.83
C THR A 239 16.20 -11.51 -10.34
N GLU A 240 15.62 -10.35 -10.69
CA GLU A 240 16.37 -9.20 -11.18
C GLU A 240 16.07 -7.96 -10.34
N THR A 241 17.11 -7.36 -9.77
CA THR A 241 17.02 -6.16 -8.94
C THR A 241 16.49 -4.94 -9.72
N GLY A 242 16.78 -4.87 -11.02
CA GLY A 242 16.27 -3.85 -11.94
C GLY A 242 14.88 -4.16 -12.52
N GLY A 243 14.24 -5.25 -12.09
CA GLY A 243 12.92 -5.66 -12.56
C GLY A 243 11.79 -4.72 -12.11
N GLY A 244 10.59 -5.00 -12.60
CA GLY A 244 9.41 -4.22 -12.28
C GLY A 244 8.17 -4.63 -13.07
N ILE A 245 7.09 -3.90 -12.81
CA ILE A 245 5.88 -3.98 -13.63
C ILE A 245 6.07 -3.04 -14.80
N CYS A 246 5.87 -3.51 -16.03
CA CYS A 246 6.12 -2.73 -17.25
C CYS A 246 4.88 -2.71 -18.14
N LEU A 247 4.67 -1.61 -18.86
CA LEU A 247 3.86 -1.57 -20.08
C LEU A 247 4.83 -1.59 -21.26
N ILE A 248 4.68 -2.59 -22.12
CA ILE A 248 5.53 -2.82 -23.29
C ILE A 248 4.70 -2.64 -24.54
N ALA A 249 5.20 -1.86 -25.49
CA ALA A 249 4.60 -1.69 -26.81
C ALA A 249 4.94 -2.88 -27.73
N ASP A 250 4.20 -3.05 -28.82
CA ASP A 250 4.41 -4.17 -29.76
C ASP A 250 5.83 -4.22 -30.34
N ASN A 251 6.48 -3.05 -30.48
CA ASN A 251 7.87 -2.91 -30.92
C ASN A 251 8.91 -3.15 -29.80
N GLN A 252 8.50 -3.72 -28.66
CA GLN A 252 9.32 -3.98 -27.47
C GLN A 252 9.81 -2.73 -26.70
N GLU A 253 9.33 -1.53 -27.04
CA GLU A 253 9.66 -0.34 -26.25
C GLU A 253 8.98 -0.38 -24.87
N ILE A 254 9.74 -0.01 -23.82
CA ILE A 254 9.21 0.18 -22.47
C ILE A 254 8.46 1.52 -22.42
N ALA A 255 7.15 1.46 -22.64
CA ALA A 255 6.27 2.63 -22.60
C ALA A 255 6.21 3.23 -21.18
N ALA A 256 6.14 2.39 -20.15
CA ALA A 256 6.14 2.80 -18.76
C ALA A 256 6.64 1.66 -17.85
N LYS A 257 7.36 1.99 -16.79
CA LYS A 257 7.84 1.00 -15.81
C LYS A 257 7.72 1.48 -14.36
N TRP A 258 7.29 0.57 -13.50
CA TRP A 258 7.29 0.69 -12.05
C TRP A 258 8.30 -0.32 -11.47
N PRO A 259 9.48 0.14 -11.05
CA PRO A 259 10.50 -0.73 -10.46
C PRO A 259 10.00 -1.40 -9.18
N PHE A 260 10.41 -2.66 -8.94
CA PHE A 260 10.00 -3.40 -7.74
C PHE A 260 10.32 -2.65 -6.45
N ALA A 261 11.49 -2.02 -6.35
CA ALA A 261 11.87 -1.25 -5.17
C ALA A 261 10.82 -0.18 -4.79
N GLY A 262 10.28 0.53 -5.78
CA GLY A 262 9.22 1.52 -5.58
C GLY A 262 7.90 0.89 -5.16
N ILE A 263 7.50 -0.20 -5.83
CA ILE A 263 6.26 -0.94 -5.52
C ILE A 263 6.31 -1.52 -4.11
N ILE A 264 7.40 -2.20 -3.74
CA ILE A 264 7.63 -2.79 -2.41
C ILE A 264 7.53 -1.71 -1.34
N ALA A 265 8.25 -0.61 -1.54
CA ALA A 265 8.27 0.48 -0.59
C ALA A 265 6.88 1.10 -0.41
N HIS A 266 6.09 1.24 -1.48
CA HIS A 266 4.73 1.76 -1.38
C HIS A 266 3.75 0.75 -0.76
N TRP A 267 3.81 -0.51 -1.18
CA TRP A 267 2.89 -1.56 -0.79
C TRP A 267 3.02 -1.91 0.69
N ASN A 268 4.22 -2.29 1.13
CA ASN A 268 4.43 -2.80 2.48
C ASN A 268 4.26 -1.71 3.56
N ARG A 269 4.58 -0.44 3.25
CA ARG A 269 4.40 0.67 4.19
C ARG A 269 2.92 0.98 4.45
N LYS A 270 2.09 1.00 3.40
CA LYS A 270 0.67 1.36 3.52
C LYS A 270 -0.23 0.20 3.87
N HIS A 271 -0.06 -0.94 3.22
CA HIS A 271 -1.07 -2.00 3.20
C HIS A 271 -0.81 -3.11 4.22
N GLY A 272 0.18 -2.95 5.11
CA GLY A 272 0.46 -3.93 6.19
C GLY A 272 -0.80 -4.30 6.99
N ARG A 273 -1.67 -3.31 7.22
CA ARG A 273 -3.03 -3.46 7.74
C ARG A 273 -3.95 -2.50 6.99
N ALA A 274 -5.12 -2.98 6.57
CA ALA A 274 -6.10 -2.15 5.87
C ALA A 274 -7.53 -2.45 6.32
N VAL A 275 -8.35 -1.40 6.40
CA VAL A 275 -9.79 -1.51 6.62
C VAL A 275 -10.54 -1.03 5.39
N TYR A 276 -11.38 -1.90 4.84
CA TYR A 276 -12.22 -1.63 3.68
C TYR A 276 -13.64 -1.33 4.15
N VAL A 277 -14.04 -0.08 3.99
CA VAL A 277 -15.31 0.45 4.49
C VAL A 277 -16.29 0.62 3.33
N PRO A 278 -17.34 -0.21 3.22
CA PRO A 278 -18.38 -0.02 2.23
C PRO A 278 -19.20 1.24 2.54
N SER A 279 -19.57 1.99 1.51
CA SER A 279 -20.50 3.11 1.65
C SER A 279 -21.51 3.17 0.52
N MET A 280 -22.72 3.61 0.83
CA MET A 280 -23.72 4.00 -0.17
C MET A 280 -23.63 5.50 -0.44
N CYS A 281 -24.01 5.92 -1.65
CA CYS A 281 -24.05 7.32 -2.04
C CYS A 281 -25.42 7.68 -2.58
N ARG A 282 -26.01 8.78 -2.08
CA ARG A 282 -27.21 9.39 -2.65
C ARG A 282 -26.92 10.82 -3.07
N LYS A 283 -27.68 11.34 -4.03
CA LYS A 283 -27.62 12.73 -4.48
C LYS A 283 -28.93 13.42 -4.15
N GLU A 284 -28.83 14.63 -3.62
CA GLU A 284 -29.96 15.46 -3.23
C GLU A 284 -29.55 16.93 -3.41
N ASN A 285 -30.35 17.72 -4.15
CA ASN A 285 -30.09 19.14 -4.42
C ASN A 285 -28.64 19.45 -4.85
N SER A 286 -28.11 18.66 -5.79
CA SER A 286 -26.72 18.73 -6.26
C SER A 286 -25.62 18.43 -5.23
N ALA A 287 -25.99 18.12 -3.98
CA ALA A 287 -25.10 17.63 -2.95
C ALA A 287 -25.04 16.10 -2.96
N ARG A 288 -23.91 15.55 -2.51
CA ARG A 288 -23.74 14.10 -2.29
C ARG A 288 -23.78 13.80 -0.81
N PHE A 289 -24.45 12.72 -0.44
CA PHE A 289 -24.48 12.21 0.92
C PHE A 289 -24.00 10.76 0.92
N TYR A 290 -23.32 10.38 2.00
CA TYR A 290 -22.69 9.08 2.16
C TYR A 290 -23.12 8.44 3.47
N GLN A 291 -23.45 7.15 3.42
CA GLN A 291 -23.71 6.33 4.60
C GLN A 291 -22.74 5.16 4.58
N TYR A 292 -22.08 4.89 5.72
CA TYR A 292 -21.07 3.84 5.85
C TYR A 292 -21.67 2.60 6.50
N ALA A 293 -21.20 1.41 6.10
CA ALA A 293 -21.73 0.15 6.60
C ALA A 293 -21.35 -0.11 8.07
N SER A 294 -22.16 -0.90 8.76
CA SER A 294 -21.84 -1.43 10.09
C SER A 294 -20.90 -2.64 10.06
N ILE A 295 -20.73 -3.27 8.89
CA ILE A 295 -19.80 -4.37 8.68
C ILE A 295 -18.68 -3.88 7.77
N VAL A 296 -17.44 -4.04 8.22
CA VAL A 296 -16.22 -3.69 7.47
C VAL A 296 -15.35 -4.91 7.28
N ARG A 297 -14.44 -4.87 6.31
CA ARG A 297 -13.46 -5.94 6.10
C ARG A 297 -12.08 -5.47 6.50
N MET A 298 -11.41 -6.24 7.34
CA MET A 298 -10.07 -5.92 7.85
C MET A 298 -9.08 -6.94 7.32
N GLY A 299 -8.07 -6.44 6.59
CA GLY A 299 -6.97 -7.21 6.05
C GLY A 299 -5.71 -7.02 6.90
N GLU A 300 -5.06 -8.12 7.26
CA GLU A 300 -3.83 -8.13 8.03
C GLU A 300 -2.78 -9.04 7.38
N GLY A 301 -1.53 -8.57 7.36
CA GLY A 301 -0.40 -9.33 6.84
C GLY A 301 -0.42 -9.41 5.31
N THR A 302 -0.12 -8.30 4.66
CA THR A 302 0.19 -8.29 3.21
C THR A 302 1.70 -8.38 2.99
N ASP A 303 2.08 -8.74 1.77
CA ASP A 303 3.43 -8.52 1.24
C ASP A 303 3.37 -8.34 -0.28
N VAL A 304 4.50 -7.93 -0.88
CA VAL A 304 4.57 -7.68 -2.32
C VAL A 304 4.34 -8.95 -3.15
N LEU A 305 4.64 -10.14 -2.62
CA LEU A 305 4.50 -11.39 -3.38
C LEU A 305 3.02 -11.72 -3.58
N LEU A 306 2.18 -11.48 -2.57
CA LEU A 306 0.72 -11.56 -2.70
C LEU A 306 0.19 -10.61 -3.78
N LEU A 307 0.73 -9.39 -3.88
CA LEU A 307 0.35 -8.44 -4.92
C LEU A 307 0.77 -8.92 -6.32
N LEU A 308 2.00 -9.42 -6.49
CA LEU A 308 2.50 -9.91 -7.77
C LEU A 308 1.73 -11.16 -8.23
N ASP A 309 1.46 -12.08 -7.31
CA ASP A 309 0.63 -13.26 -7.57
C ASP A 309 -0.78 -12.87 -8.01
N ALA A 310 -1.37 -11.86 -7.36
CA ALA A 310 -2.70 -11.38 -7.72
C ALA A 310 -2.74 -10.62 -9.08
N LEU A 311 -1.65 -9.99 -9.49
CA LEU A 311 -1.51 -9.40 -10.82
C LEU A 311 -1.49 -10.48 -11.91
N LEU A 312 -0.74 -11.56 -11.68
CA LEU A 312 -0.59 -12.67 -12.63
C LEU A 312 -1.88 -13.45 -12.83
N ASN A 313 -2.56 -13.75 -11.72
CA ASN A 313 -3.85 -14.41 -11.73
C ASN A 313 -4.99 -13.46 -12.18
N GLY A 314 -4.67 -12.21 -12.50
CA GLY A 314 -5.59 -11.23 -13.09
C GLY A 314 -6.64 -10.67 -12.13
N GLN A 315 -6.55 -10.93 -10.82
CA GLN A 315 -7.43 -10.27 -9.85
C GLN A 315 -7.07 -8.80 -9.69
N VAL A 316 -5.76 -8.49 -9.68
CA VAL A 316 -5.23 -7.13 -9.74
C VAL A 316 -4.93 -6.76 -11.18
N TYR A 317 -5.25 -5.52 -11.54
CA TYR A 317 -5.03 -4.99 -12.88
C TYR A 317 -4.71 -3.50 -12.84
N TYR A 318 -4.08 -3.01 -13.90
CA TYR A 318 -3.81 -1.60 -14.09
C TYR A 318 -4.98 -0.96 -14.86
N ASP A 319 -5.57 0.10 -14.31
CA ASP A 319 -6.73 0.83 -14.86
C ASP A 319 -6.42 2.34 -14.94
N PRO A 320 -5.59 2.75 -15.90
CA PRO A 320 -5.24 4.14 -16.13
C PRO A 320 -6.46 4.97 -16.55
N GLY A 321 -6.47 6.22 -16.12
CA GLY A 321 -7.40 7.23 -16.59
C GLY A 321 -6.70 8.56 -16.83
N ILE A 322 -5.54 8.52 -17.47
CA ILE A 322 -4.74 9.70 -17.79
C ILE A 322 -5.43 10.42 -18.95
N LYS A 323 -5.55 11.74 -18.86
CA LYS A 323 -6.16 12.53 -19.92
C LYS A 323 -5.45 13.86 -20.12
N LEU A 324 -5.51 14.31 -21.36
CA LEU A 324 -5.04 15.61 -21.81
C LEU A 324 -6.27 16.37 -22.33
N GLU A 325 -6.70 17.40 -21.61
CA GLU A 325 -7.74 18.34 -22.05
C GLU A 325 -7.08 19.55 -22.71
N ASP A 326 -7.76 20.24 -23.62
CA ASP A 326 -7.20 21.38 -24.38
C ASP A 326 -5.89 20.99 -25.12
N ALA A 327 -5.87 19.77 -25.68
CA ALA A 327 -4.67 19.11 -26.21
C ALA A 327 -3.99 19.85 -27.37
N SER A 328 -4.71 20.72 -28.09
CA SER A 328 -4.19 21.47 -29.23
C SER A 328 -3.71 22.88 -28.86
N THR A 329 -3.96 23.34 -27.63
CA THR A 329 -3.65 24.72 -27.19
C THR A 329 -2.75 24.76 -25.96
N TYR A 330 -3.33 24.83 -24.76
CA TYR A 330 -2.64 24.80 -23.47
C TYR A 330 -3.04 23.54 -22.71
N PRO A 331 -2.34 22.41 -22.94
CA PRO A 331 -2.80 21.11 -22.51
C PRO A 331 -2.89 20.99 -20.98
N LYS A 332 -4.05 20.57 -20.49
CA LYS A 332 -4.31 20.30 -19.07
C LYS A 332 -4.23 18.80 -18.82
N LEU A 333 -3.08 18.38 -18.33
CA LEU A 333 -2.84 16.99 -17.95
C LEU A 333 -3.53 16.64 -16.63
N LYS A 334 -4.31 15.54 -16.62
CA LYS A 334 -4.78 14.89 -15.39
C LYS A 334 -4.26 13.47 -15.33
N ARG A 335 -3.38 13.20 -14.36
CA ARG A 335 -2.79 11.89 -14.10
C ARG A 335 -3.70 11.03 -13.24
N ARG A 336 -3.71 9.74 -13.53
CA ARG A 336 -4.48 8.72 -12.82
C ARG A 336 -3.92 7.35 -13.19
N SER A 337 -2.80 7.00 -12.58
CA SER A 337 -2.22 5.67 -12.64
C SER A 337 -2.83 4.84 -11.51
N GLN A 338 -3.65 3.82 -11.78
CA GLN A 338 -4.36 3.10 -10.70
C GLN A 338 -4.23 1.59 -10.82
N PHE A 339 -3.76 0.95 -9.75
CA PHE A 339 -3.89 -0.49 -9.58
C PHE A 339 -5.15 -0.80 -8.81
N ARG A 340 -5.95 -1.72 -9.33
CA ARG A 340 -7.29 -2.04 -8.81
C ARG A 340 -7.52 -3.53 -8.70
N ILE A 341 -8.48 -3.89 -7.86
CA ILE A 341 -8.96 -5.25 -7.68
C ILE A 341 -10.48 -5.23 -7.53
N LYS A 342 -11.15 -6.33 -7.86
CA LYS A 342 -12.56 -6.50 -7.51
C LYS A 342 -12.71 -6.63 -6.00
N SER A 343 -13.77 -6.03 -5.45
CA SER A 343 -14.04 -6.11 -4.02
C SER A 343 -14.19 -7.55 -3.53
N ALA A 344 -14.75 -8.45 -4.34
CA ALA A 344 -14.85 -9.88 -4.04
C ALA A 344 -13.49 -10.59 -3.86
N ASP A 345 -12.45 -10.15 -4.56
CA ASP A 345 -11.15 -10.83 -4.57
C ASP A 345 -10.18 -10.25 -3.55
N ILE A 346 -10.58 -9.25 -2.74
CA ILE A 346 -9.67 -8.51 -1.86
C ILE A 346 -8.92 -9.38 -0.85
N SER A 347 -9.48 -10.54 -0.49
CA SER A 347 -8.86 -11.47 0.48
C SER A 347 -7.53 -12.02 0.00
N VAL A 348 -7.30 -12.17 -1.31
CA VAL A 348 -6.06 -12.76 -1.86
C VAL A 348 -4.82 -11.90 -1.56
N LEU A 349 -5.01 -10.63 -1.20
CA LEU A 349 -3.94 -9.69 -0.90
C LEU A 349 -3.47 -9.75 0.56
N TYR A 350 -4.09 -10.57 1.40
CA TYR A 350 -3.83 -10.61 2.84
C TYR A 350 -3.76 -12.05 3.34
N LYS A 351 -2.86 -12.30 4.30
CA LYS A 351 -2.77 -13.57 5.02
C LYS A 351 -4.02 -13.83 5.87
N LYS A 352 -4.65 -12.76 6.37
CA LYS A 352 -5.91 -12.81 7.11
C LYS A 352 -6.85 -11.70 6.66
N MET A 353 -8.08 -12.08 6.34
CA MET A 353 -9.18 -11.16 6.04
C MET A 353 -10.37 -11.53 6.93
N THR A 354 -10.86 -10.59 7.73
CA THR A 354 -12.05 -10.79 8.57
C THR A 354 -13.14 -9.78 8.24
N SER A 355 -14.39 -10.16 8.45
CA SER A 355 -15.52 -9.24 8.46
C SER A 355 -15.85 -8.92 9.91
N GLU A 356 -15.87 -7.63 10.25
CA GLU A 356 -16.00 -7.15 11.63
C GLU A 356 -17.19 -6.20 11.72
N SER A 357 -17.97 -6.33 12.79
CA SER A 357 -18.97 -5.33 13.15
C SER A 357 -18.29 -4.14 13.80
N VAL A 358 -18.67 -2.93 13.40
CA VAL A 358 -18.30 -1.70 14.09
C VAL A 358 -18.99 -1.62 15.47
N ILE A 359 -18.36 -0.95 16.44
CA ILE A 359 -18.80 -0.92 17.85
C ILE A 359 -19.32 0.46 18.29
#